data_AF-M6VVG3-F1
#
_entry.id   AF-M6VVG3-F1
#
_cell.length_a   1.000
_cell.length_b   1.000
_cell.length_c   1.000
_cell.angle_alpha   90.00
_cell.angle_beta   90.00
_cell.angle_gamma   90.00
#
_symmetry.space_group_name_H-M   'P 1'
#
loop_
_entity.id
_entity.type
_entity.pdbx_description
1 polymer ?
#
loop_
_entity_poly.entity_id
_entity_poly.type
_entity_poly.pdbx_seq_one_letter_code
_entity_poly.pdbx_strand_id
1 'polypeptide(L)'
;MFRYPEKENLIRNSYINTFPFLESISANHKQFLKTNDSYDLRIPLFHTEALMKWEPTVATLEFLGPYTIYNLNWLIRKLNEAEEEFSLEDETISVLIKRRNEYWEENSLPIDEDFELFAALFYEQAFPHRGSEFEDGLLLKEADVGKF
;
A
#
# COMPACT_ATOMS: atom_id res chain seq x y z
N MET A 1 28.11 -18.19 -4.53
CA MET A 1 29.18 -17.41 -3.85
C MET A 1 28.88 -15.94 -4.08
N PHE A 2 28.48 -15.21 -3.03
CA PHE A 2 27.85 -13.88 -3.16
C PHE A 2 28.85 -12.82 -3.60
N ARG A 3 28.50 -12.03 -4.62
CA ARG A 3 29.40 -11.07 -5.30
C ARG A 3 29.50 -9.69 -4.63
N TYR A 4 28.67 -9.38 -3.62
CA TYR A 4 28.62 -8.05 -2.96
C TYR A 4 28.18 -8.12 -1.48
N PRO A 5 29.07 -8.42 -0.53
CA PRO A 5 28.72 -8.64 0.88
C PRO A 5 28.16 -7.39 1.59
N GLU A 6 28.58 -6.18 1.19
CA GLU A 6 28.08 -4.93 1.79
C GLU A 6 26.59 -4.70 1.50
N LYS A 7 26.15 -5.02 0.28
CA LYS A 7 24.73 -4.92 -0.10
C LYS A 7 23.87 -5.92 0.66
N GLU A 8 24.38 -7.14 0.86
CA GLU A 8 23.68 -8.17 1.64
C GLU A 8 23.48 -7.72 3.09
N ASN A 9 24.52 -7.16 3.71
CA ASN A 9 24.43 -6.63 5.08
C ASN A 9 23.42 -5.48 5.16
N LEU A 10 23.43 -4.56 4.20
CA LEU A 10 22.50 -3.42 4.19
C LEU A 10 21.05 -3.88 4.02
N ILE A 11 20.79 -4.82 3.10
CA ILE A 11 19.46 -5.42 2.93
C ILE A 11 19.03 -6.14 4.22
N ARG A 12 19.87 -7.01 4.76
CA ARG A 12 19.55 -7.78 5.98
C ARG A 12 19.25 -6.86 7.16
N ASN A 13 20.07 -5.82 7.37
CA ASN A 13 19.88 -4.89 8.47
C ASN A 13 18.63 -4.02 8.28
N SER A 14 18.26 -3.69 7.04
CA SER A 14 17.04 -2.93 6.73
C SER A 14 15.76 -3.67 7.11
N TYR A 15 15.79 -5.01 7.09
CA TYR A 15 14.62 -5.85 7.32
C TYR A 15 14.69 -6.69 8.60
N ILE A 16 15.68 -6.48 9.48
CA ILE A 16 15.87 -7.35 10.64
C ILE A 16 14.63 -7.40 11.56
N ASN A 17 13.93 -6.28 11.71
CA ASN A 17 12.74 -6.17 12.55
C ASN A 17 11.46 -6.64 11.85
N THR A 18 11.46 -6.69 10.52
CA THR A 18 10.31 -7.07 9.69
C THR A 18 10.50 -8.43 9.02
N PHE A 19 11.61 -9.11 9.30
CA PHE A 19 11.96 -10.42 8.76
C PHE A 19 10.87 -11.48 8.97
N PRO A 20 10.18 -11.55 10.14
CA PRO A 20 9.09 -12.51 10.33
C PRO A 20 7.93 -12.34 9.34
N PHE A 21 7.61 -11.11 8.92
CA PHE A 21 6.61 -10.86 7.89
C PHE A 21 7.07 -11.41 6.53
N LEU A 22 8.32 -11.14 6.14
CA LEU A 22 8.90 -11.64 4.89
C LEU A 22 8.96 -13.18 4.86
N GLU A 23 9.33 -13.82 5.98
CA GLU A 23 9.31 -15.28 6.11
C GLU A 23 7.89 -15.84 5.96
N SER A 24 6.92 -15.21 6.62
CA SER A 24 5.52 -15.60 6.54
C SER A 24 4.96 -15.46 5.12
N ILE A 25 5.24 -14.34 4.44
CA ILE A 25 4.86 -14.15 3.03
C ILE A 25 5.47 -15.25 2.16
N SER A 26 6.77 -15.54 2.33
CA SER A 26 7.46 -16.58 1.56
C SER A 26 6.87 -17.97 1.81
N ALA A 27 6.56 -18.31 3.07
CA ALA A 27 6.03 -19.61 3.44
C ALA A 27 4.63 -19.85 2.84
N ASN A 28 3.73 -18.87 2.96
CA ASN A 28 2.38 -18.97 2.44
C ASN A 28 2.34 -18.91 0.90
N HIS A 29 3.21 -18.12 0.26
CA HIS A 29 3.35 -18.18 -1.20
C HIS A 29 3.83 -19.56 -1.68
N LYS A 30 4.77 -20.19 -0.97
CA LYS A 30 5.18 -21.58 -1.28
C LYS A 30 4.06 -22.58 -1.04
N GLN A 31 3.17 -22.32 -0.10
CA GLN A 31 1.98 -23.14 0.14
C GLN A 31 1.02 -23.02 -1.04
N PHE A 32 0.68 -21.80 -1.45
CA PHE A 32 -0.10 -21.53 -2.66
C PHE A 32 0.46 -22.25 -3.89
N LEU A 33 1.78 -22.22 -4.11
CA LEU A 33 2.40 -22.92 -5.25
C LEU A 33 2.24 -24.46 -5.19
N LYS A 34 2.01 -25.03 -4.01
CA LYS A 34 1.80 -26.48 -3.83
C LYS A 34 0.33 -26.87 -3.92
N THR A 35 -0.56 -26.06 -3.35
CA THR A 35 -2.00 -26.32 -3.26
C THR A 35 -2.76 -25.81 -4.47
N ASN A 36 -2.24 -24.76 -5.10
CA ASN A 36 -2.93 -23.92 -6.07
C ASN A 36 -4.25 -23.34 -5.52
N ASP A 37 -4.30 -23.12 -4.20
CA ASP A 37 -5.44 -22.56 -3.49
C ASP A 37 -5.20 -21.08 -3.17
N SER A 38 -5.91 -20.19 -3.86
CA SER A 38 -5.77 -18.73 -3.72
C SER A 38 -6.08 -18.23 -2.31
N TYR A 39 -6.83 -19.00 -1.50
CA TYR A 39 -7.07 -18.69 -0.10
C TYR A 39 -5.76 -18.50 0.70
N ASP A 40 -4.71 -19.25 0.33
CA ASP A 40 -3.38 -19.18 0.95
C ASP A 40 -2.70 -17.82 0.73
N LEU A 41 -3.17 -17.00 -0.23
CA LEU A 41 -2.61 -15.68 -0.54
C LEU A 41 -3.15 -14.54 0.35
N ARG A 42 -4.19 -14.78 1.15
CA ARG A 42 -4.74 -13.75 2.05
C ARG A 42 -3.77 -13.35 3.16
N ILE A 43 -3.00 -14.31 3.69
CA ILE A 43 -1.96 -14.04 4.69
C ILE A 43 -0.80 -13.22 4.07
N PRO A 44 -0.23 -13.60 2.90
CA PRO A 44 0.70 -12.77 2.16
C PRO A 44 0.20 -11.35 1.91
N LEU A 45 -1.09 -11.18 1.54
CA LEU A 45 -1.69 -9.87 1.30
C LEU A 45 -1.61 -9.01 2.57
N PHE A 46 -2.16 -9.51 3.67
CA PHE A 46 -2.19 -8.81 4.96
C PHE A 46 -0.78 -8.47 5.47
N HIS A 47 0.17 -9.41 5.38
CA HIS A 47 1.55 -9.16 5.80
C HIS A 47 2.29 -8.19 4.87
N THR A 48 1.98 -8.19 3.57
CA THR A 48 2.56 -7.21 2.63
C THR A 48 2.05 -5.81 2.92
N GLU A 49 0.76 -5.66 3.22
CA GLU A 49 0.18 -4.40 3.68
C GLU A 49 0.82 -3.94 5.00
N ALA A 50 0.96 -4.82 5.99
CA ALA A 50 1.62 -4.49 7.25
C ALA A 50 3.09 -4.03 7.04
N LEU A 51 3.81 -4.64 6.09
CA LEU A 51 5.17 -4.23 5.72
C LEU A 51 5.22 -2.82 5.16
N MET A 52 4.18 -2.36 4.44
CA MET A 52 4.17 -1.02 3.86
C MET A 52 4.30 0.08 4.91
N LYS A 53 3.85 -0.17 6.16
CA LYS A 53 4.00 0.78 7.29
C LYS A 53 5.46 1.01 7.70
N TRP A 54 6.35 0.11 7.30
CA TRP A 54 7.80 0.16 7.59
C TRP A 54 8.64 0.53 6.36
N GLU A 55 7.99 0.78 5.23
CA GLU A 55 8.63 1.22 3.99
C GLU A 55 8.52 2.75 3.82
N PRO A 56 9.43 3.38 3.07
CA PRO A 56 10.60 2.80 2.42
C PRO A 56 11.76 2.57 3.41
N THR A 57 12.44 1.42 3.28
CA THR A 57 13.73 1.21 3.96
C THR A 57 14.91 1.73 3.13
N VAL A 58 16.10 1.81 3.74
CA VAL A 58 17.35 2.14 3.00
C VAL A 58 17.57 1.17 1.84
N ALA A 59 17.32 -0.13 2.05
CA ALA A 59 17.43 -1.12 0.99
C ALA A 59 16.43 -0.88 -0.16
N THR A 60 15.21 -0.43 0.14
CA THR A 60 14.20 -0.06 -0.85
C THR A 60 14.63 1.12 -1.70
N LEU A 61 15.19 2.16 -1.07
CA LEU A 61 15.64 3.37 -1.77
C LEU A 61 16.86 3.11 -2.66
N GLU A 62 17.80 2.29 -2.19
CA GLU A 62 19.10 2.11 -2.86
C GLU A 62 19.10 0.96 -3.88
N PHE A 63 18.31 -0.10 -3.65
CA PHE A 63 18.48 -1.36 -4.38
C PHE A 63 17.20 -2.02 -4.87
N LEU A 64 16.15 -2.07 -4.05
CA LEU A 64 14.98 -2.94 -4.31
C LEU A 64 13.85 -2.22 -5.05
N GLY A 65 13.77 -0.89 -4.94
CA GLY A 65 12.59 -0.14 -5.37
C GLY A 65 11.35 -0.52 -4.55
N PRO A 66 10.16 -0.02 -4.94
CA PRO A 66 8.92 -0.19 -4.18
C PRO A 66 8.31 -1.61 -4.32
N TYR A 67 9.06 -2.64 -3.93
CA TYR A 67 8.69 -4.05 -4.10
C TYR A 67 7.43 -4.44 -3.33
N THR A 68 7.16 -3.82 -2.17
CA THR A 68 5.94 -4.08 -1.39
C THR A 68 4.68 -3.75 -2.18
N ILE A 69 4.70 -2.65 -2.93
CA ILE A 69 3.59 -2.20 -3.77
C ILE A 69 3.41 -3.11 -4.97
N TYR A 70 4.53 -3.51 -5.59
CA TYR A 70 4.50 -4.50 -6.66
C TYR A 70 3.88 -5.82 -6.19
N ASN A 71 4.32 -6.33 -5.03
CA ASN A 71 3.80 -7.56 -4.45
C ASN A 71 2.32 -7.44 -4.09
N LEU A 72 1.91 -6.32 -3.48
CA LEU A 72 0.53 -6.07 -3.11
C LEU A 72 -0.38 -6.09 -4.34
N ASN A 73 -0.01 -5.39 -5.42
CA ASN A 73 -0.77 -5.39 -6.67
C ASN A 73 -0.89 -6.81 -7.25
N TRP A 74 0.21 -7.58 -7.28
CA TRP A 74 0.16 -8.97 -7.74
C TRP A 74 -0.78 -9.84 -6.91
N LEU A 75 -0.75 -9.70 -5.58
CA LEU A 75 -1.61 -10.45 -4.66
C LEU A 75 -3.10 -10.10 -4.84
N ILE A 76 -3.42 -8.81 -4.93
CA ILE A 76 -4.77 -8.31 -5.21
C ILE A 76 -5.30 -8.92 -6.51
N ARG A 77 -4.50 -8.88 -7.58
CA ARG A 77 -4.90 -9.44 -8.89
C ARG A 77 -5.15 -10.94 -8.81
N LYS A 78 -4.30 -11.69 -8.09
CA LYS A 78 -4.46 -13.13 -7.94
C LYS A 78 -5.70 -13.51 -7.14
N LEU A 79 -6.00 -12.77 -6.08
CA LEU A 79 -7.22 -12.98 -5.30
C LEU A 79 -8.47 -12.60 -6.10
N ASN A 80 -8.45 -11.47 -6.81
CA ASN A 80 -9.54 -11.05 -7.70
C ASN A 80 -9.78 -12.07 -8.84
N GLU A 81 -8.72 -12.61 -9.46
CA GLU A 81 -8.81 -13.65 -10.50
C GLU A 81 -9.47 -14.94 -9.98
N ALA A 82 -9.41 -15.20 -8.67
CA ALA A 82 -9.98 -16.36 -8.02
C ALA A 82 -11.31 -16.05 -7.32
N GLU A 83 -11.85 -14.83 -7.44
CA GLU A 83 -13.05 -14.37 -6.74
C GLU A 83 -12.97 -14.54 -5.21
N GLU A 84 -11.74 -14.48 -4.66
CA GLU A 84 -11.49 -14.59 -3.22
C GLU A 84 -11.75 -13.26 -2.52
N GLU A 85 -12.52 -13.28 -1.44
CA GLU A 85 -12.79 -12.09 -0.63
C GLU A 85 -11.57 -11.70 0.22
N PHE A 86 -11.20 -10.42 0.17
CA PHE A 86 -10.19 -9.80 1.02
C PHE A 86 -10.55 -8.34 1.31
N SER A 87 -9.85 -7.75 2.27
CA SER A 87 -9.95 -6.33 2.62
C SER A 87 -8.55 -5.74 2.73
N LEU A 88 -8.48 -4.42 2.53
CA LEU A 88 -7.29 -3.60 2.70
C LEU A 88 -7.67 -2.38 3.54
N GLU A 89 -6.70 -1.79 4.21
CA GLU A 89 -6.86 -0.52 4.91
C GLU A 89 -7.14 0.60 3.89
N ASP A 90 -7.95 1.58 4.30
CA ASP A 90 -8.35 2.70 3.44
C ASP A 90 -7.13 3.52 2.98
N GLU A 91 -6.11 3.65 3.84
CA GLU A 91 -4.83 4.28 3.49
C GLU A 91 -4.10 3.52 2.39
N THR A 92 -4.14 2.18 2.41
CA THR A 92 -3.53 1.33 1.39
C THR A 92 -4.20 1.53 0.04
N ILE A 93 -5.54 1.51 0.02
CA ILE A 93 -6.33 1.74 -1.20
C ILE A 93 -6.05 3.14 -1.76
N SER A 94 -5.98 4.16 -0.90
CA SER A 94 -5.64 5.53 -1.28
C SER A 94 -4.27 5.61 -1.97
N VAL A 95 -3.26 4.92 -1.44
CA VAL A 95 -1.92 4.86 -2.04
C VAL A 95 -1.95 4.19 -3.42
N LEU A 96 -2.73 3.12 -3.58
CA LEU A 96 -2.88 2.42 -4.87
C LEU A 96 -3.57 3.30 -5.92
N ILE A 97 -4.64 4.01 -5.55
CA ILE A 97 -5.32 4.97 -6.42
C ILE A 97 -4.35 6.06 -6.86
N LYS A 98 -3.61 6.65 -5.92
CA LYS A 98 -2.62 7.69 -6.22
C LYS A 98 -1.57 7.20 -7.21
N ARG A 99 -0.97 6.03 -6.94
CA ARG A 99 0.06 5.41 -7.79
C ARG A 99 -0.45 5.12 -9.20
N ARG A 100 -1.69 4.65 -9.32
CA ARG A 100 -2.34 4.44 -10.61
C ARG A 100 -2.44 5.77 -11.35
N ASN A 101 -2.90 6.84 -10.70
CA ASN A 101 -3.09 8.14 -11.32
C ASN A 101 -1.76 8.76 -11.77
N GLU A 102 -0.72 8.67 -10.94
CA GLU A 102 0.66 9.06 -11.31
C GLU A 102 1.11 8.34 -12.60
N TYR A 103 0.93 7.01 -12.66
CA TYR A 103 1.26 6.25 -13.88
C TYR A 103 0.43 6.67 -15.09
N TRP A 104 -0.87 6.92 -14.92
CA TRP A 104 -1.76 7.35 -16.02
C TRP A 104 -1.34 8.70 -16.59
N GLU A 105 -0.99 9.65 -15.73
CA GLU A 105 -0.51 10.98 -16.11
C GLU A 105 0.84 10.90 -16.82
N GLU A 106 1.82 10.21 -16.24
CA GLU A 106 3.16 10.03 -16.80
C GLU A 106 3.12 9.41 -18.20
N ASN A 107 2.15 8.54 -18.47
CA ASN A 107 2.01 7.84 -19.74
C ASN A 107 0.96 8.47 -20.67
N SER A 108 0.36 9.60 -20.28
CA SER A 108 -0.69 10.30 -21.06
C SER A 108 -1.81 9.36 -21.51
N LEU A 109 -2.24 8.47 -20.61
CA LEU A 109 -3.30 7.50 -20.86
C LEU A 109 -4.68 8.18 -20.86
N PRO A 110 -5.67 7.64 -21.59
CA PRO A 110 -7.02 8.18 -21.58
C PRO A 110 -7.64 8.11 -20.18
N ILE A 111 -8.49 9.10 -19.90
CA ILE A 111 -9.29 9.14 -18.68
C ILE A 111 -10.20 7.90 -18.64
N ASP A 112 -10.26 7.29 -17.46
CA ASP A 112 -11.11 6.16 -17.15
C ASP A 112 -12.22 6.64 -16.21
N GLU A 113 -13.35 7.04 -16.79
CA GLU A 113 -14.44 7.70 -16.06
C GLU A 113 -14.99 6.83 -14.92
N ASP A 114 -15.06 5.51 -15.14
CA ASP A 114 -15.54 4.55 -14.13
C ASP A 114 -14.58 4.50 -12.94
N PHE A 115 -13.27 4.42 -13.21
CA PHE A 115 -12.27 4.44 -12.14
C PHE A 115 -12.33 5.75 -11.34
N GLU A 116 -12.41 6.91 -12.01
CA GLU A 116 -12.48 8.20 -11.32
C GLU A 116 -13.74 8.31 -10.45
N LEU A 117 -14.88 7.81 -10.93
CA LEU A 117 -16.12 7.77 -10.15
C LEU A 117 -15.97 6.88 -8.90
N PHE A 118 -15.44 5.66 -9.04
CA PHE A 118 -15.24 4.75 -7.91
C PHE A 118 -14.21 5.28 -6.91
N ALA A 119 -13.13 5.90 -7.39
CA ALA A 119 -12.14 6.52 -6.53
C ALA A 119 -12.74 7.69 -5.72
N ALA A 120 -13.59 8.52 -6.35
CA ALA A 120 -14.28 9.60 -5.67
C ALA A 120 -15.23 9.09 -4.58
N LEU A 121 -16.08 8.10 -4.91
CA LEU A 121 -16.99 7.47 -3.94
C LEU A 121 -16.23 6.85 -2.76
N PHE A 122 -15.12 6.16 -3.05
CA PHE A 122 -14.24 5.61 -2.02
C PHE A 122 -13.75 6.71 -1.07
N TYR A 123 -13.22 7.82 -1.59
CA TYR A 123 -12.71 8.90 -0.73
C TYR A 123 -13.79 9.56 0.12
N GLU A 124 -15.01 9.75 -0.41
CA GLU A 124 -16.15 10.28 0.34
C GLU A 124 -16.54 9.37 1.51
N GLN A 125 -16.49 8.06 1.31
CA GLN A 125 -16.86 7.07 2.32
C GLN A 125 -15.78 6.83 3.36
N ALA A 126 -14.52 6.67 2.92
CA ALA A 126 -13.39 6.34 3.78
C ALA A 126 -12.89 7.56 4.57
N PHE A 127 -13.04 8.78 4.03
CA PHE A 127 -12.52 10.01 4.65
C PHE A 127 -13.57 11.13 4.67
N PRO A 128 -14.72 10.94 5.37
CA PRO A 128 -15.86 11.88 5.33
C PRO A 128 -15.57 13.29 5.87
N HIS A 129 -14.45 13.48 6.57
CA HIS A 129 -14.02 14.75 7.16
C HIS A 129 -12.79 15.37 6.48
N ARG A 130 -12.40 14.87 5.31
CA ARG A 130 -11.22 15.39 4.58
C ARG A 130 -11.48 16.82 4.11
N GLY A 131 -11.08 17.80 4.94
CA GLY A 131 -11.26 19.23 4.69
C GLY A 131 -11.98 20.00 5.82
N SER A 132 -12.67 19.33 6.76
CA SER A 132 -13.40 20.01 7.84
C SER A 132 -12.50 20.50 8.98
N GLU A 133 -11.27 19.96 9.13
CA GLU A 133 -10.30 20.47 10.11
C GLU A 133 -9.86 21.92 9.84
N PHE A 134 -9.96 22.38 8.59
CA PHE A 134 -9.67 23.78 8.23
C PHE A 134 -10.80 24.74 8.61
N GLU A 135 -12.05 24.29 8.67
CA GLU A 135 -13.19 25.12 9.05
C GLU A 135 -13.26 25.33 10.57
N ASP A 136 -12.98 24.29 11.37
CA ASP A 136 -12.99 24.42 12.84
C ASP A 136 -11.89 25.36 13.35
N GLY A 137 -10.70 25.34 12.74
CA GLY A 137 -9.61 26.25 13.08
C GLY A 137 -9.87 27.72 12.70
N LEU A 138 -10.65 27.98 11.64
CA LEU A 138 -11.06 29.33 11.24
C LEU A 138 -12.18 29.86 12.14
N LEU A 139 -13.18 29.03 12.46
CA LEU A 139 -14.29 29.38 13.34
C LEU A 139 -13.81 29.68 14.78
N LEU A 140 -12.81 28.95 15.27
CA LEU A 140 -12.19 29.21 16.57
C LEU A 140 -11.37 30.51 16.58
N LYS A 141 -10.71 30.86 15.46
CA LYS A 141 -9.98 32.14 15.33
C LYS A 141 -10.91 33.34 15.25
N GLU A 142 -12.04 33.25 14.56
CA GLU A 142 -13.02 34.34 14.49
C GLU A 142 -13.74 34.56 15.83
N ALA A 143 -13.92 33.51 16.64
CA ALA A 143 -14.49 33.62 17.98
C ALA A 143 -13.59 34.33 19.00
N ASP A 144 -12.26 34.30 18.82
CA ASP A 144 -11.28 34.93 19.70
C ASP A 144 -10.97 36.39 19.35
N VAL A 145 -11.27 36.83 18.13
CA VAL A 145 -11.05 38.22 17.67
C VAL A 145 -12.22 39.15 18.08
N GLY A 146 -13.31 38.59 18.62
CA GLY A 146 -14.50 39.33 19.09
C GLY A 146 -14.48 39.75 20.57
N LYS A 147 -13.38 39.52 21.30
CA LYS A 147 -13.22 39.97 22.68
C LYS A 147 -11.93 40.79 22.83
N PHE A 148 -12.12 41.99 23.39
CA PHE A 148 -11.17 43.06 23.71
C PHE A 148 -11.00 44.15 22.66
#